data_AF-A0A1J9Q337-F1
#
_entry.id   AF-A0A1J9Q337-F1
#
_cell.length_a   1.000
_cell.length_b   1.000
_cell.length_c   1.000
_cell.angle_alpha   90.00
_cell.angle_beta   90.00
_cell.angle_gamma   90.00
#
_symmetry.space_group_name_H-M   'P 1'
#
loop_
_entity.id
_entity.type
_entity.pdbx_description
1 polymer ?
#
loop_
_entity_poly.entity_id
_entity_poly.type
_entity_poly.pdbx_seq_one_letter_code
_entity_poly.pdbx_strand_id
1 'polypeptide(L)'
;METSTPKYHGHSDVSSTRSSAGQVKITGLIDWEMCGYYPEYWEYVKALHTVGPGNGFDDWWAYLPASIGVWPKEYSVDMLVSPWVG
;
A
#
# COMPACT_ATOMS: atom_id res chain seq x y z
N MET A 1 65.66 11.26 7.36
CA MET A 1 64.99 11.75 6.13
C MET A 1 64.23 10.54 5.56
N GLU A 2 63.13 10.08 6.17
CA GLU A 2 61.76 10.62 6.07
C GLU A 2 61.34 10.76 4.59
N THR A 3 60.29 10.12 4.05
CA THR A 3 58.91 9.97 4.56
C THR A 3 58.11 8.85 3.86
N SER A 4 57.21 8.22 4.63
CA SER A 4 55.75 8.03 4.41
C SER A 4 55.21 7.57 3.03
N THR A 5 54.32 6.59 2.90
CA THR A 5 53.12 6.25 3.69
C THR A 5 52.68 4.78 3.50
N PRO A 6 52.00 4.18 4.48
CA PRO A 6 51.37 2.85 4.37
C PRO A 6 50.04 2.92 3.62
N LYS A 7 49.76 1.90 2.80
CA LYS A 7 48.44 1.74 2.16
C LYS A 7 47.40 1.42 3.25
N TYR A 8 46.42 2.30 3.37
CA TYR A 8 45.39 2.34 4.40
C TYR A 8 44.62 1.03 4.56
N HIS A 9 44.53 0.55 5.82
CA HIS A 9 43.44 -0.29 6.27
C HIS A 9 42.18 0.59 6.39
N GLY A 10 41.14 0.27 5.61
CA GLY A 10 39.83 0.89 5.69
C GLY A 10 38.79 -0.19 5.93
N HIS A 11 38.60 -0.52 7.20
CA HIS A 11 37.53 -1.33 7.74
C HIS A 11 36.17 -0.82 7.21
N SER A 12 35.56 -1.56 6.30
CA SER A 12 34.15 -1.36 5.96
C SER A 12 33.53 -2.71 5.62
N ASP A 13 33.42 -3.56 6.64
CA ASP A 13 32.33 -4.52 6.73
C ASP A 13 31.02 -3.73 6.77
N VAL A 14 30.58 -3.23 5.62
CA VAL A 14 29.16 -2.99 5.37
C VAL A 14 28.57 -4.37 5.11
N SER A 15 28.39 -5.13 6.19
CA SER A 15 27.21 -5.98 6.25
C SER A 15 26.05 -5.00 6.27
N SER A 16 25.58 -4.62 5.08
CA SER A 16 24.23 -4.10 4.94
C SER A 16 23.32 -5.27 5.26
N THR A 17 23.16 -5.54 6.55
CA THR A 17 22.04 -6.30 7.07
C THR A 17 20.86 -5.39 6.84
N ARG A 18 20.41 -5.31 5.58
CA ARG A 18 19.07 -4.88 5.22
C ARG A 18 18.18 -5.94 5.83
N SER A 19 17.95 -5.84 7.14
CA SER A 19 16.67 -6.23 7.71
C SER A 19 15.65 -5.69 6.73
N SER A 20 14.93 -6.60 6.09
CA SER A 20 13.99 -6.38 5.02
C SER A 20 12.88 -5.44 5.49
N ALA A 21 13.21 -4.16 5.60
CA ALA A 21 12.31 -3.06 5.83
C ALA A 21 11.44 -2.97 4.58
N GLY A 22 10.31 -3.66 4.61
CA GLY A 22 9.36 -3.63 3.50
C GLY A 22 8.43 -4.82 3.37
N GLN A 23 8.62 -5.91 4.11
CA GLN A 23 7.69 -7.04 4.00
C GLN A 23 6.49 -6.84 4.93
N VAL A 24 5.39 -6.34 4.38
CA VAL A 24 4.09 -6.29 5.06
C VAL A 24 3.53 -7.70 5.15
N LYS A 25 3.28 -8.18 6.37
CA LYS A 25 2.61 -9.46 6.63
C LYS A 25 1.20 -9.19 7.14
N ILE A 26 0.21 -9.61 6.38
CA ILE A 26 -1.20 -9.57 6.79
C ILE A 26 -1.38 -10.61 7.91
N THR A 27 -1.82 -10.18 9.10
CA THR A 27 -2.01 -11.05 10.27
C THR A 27 -3.47 -11.46 10.50
N GLY A 28 -4.42 -10.74 9.90
CA GLY A 28 -5.84 -11.03 10.00
C GLY A 28 -6.69 -9.90 9.41
N LEU A 29 -7.95 -10.20 9.17
CA LEU A 29 -8.99 -9.21 8.87
C LEU A 29 -9.79 -8.95 10.15
N ILE A 30 -10.07 -7.68 10.42
CA ILE A 30 -10.94 -7.25 11.52
C ILE A 30 -12.30 -6.81 10.98
N ASP A 31 -13.28 -6.65 11.85
CA ASP A 31 -14.59 -6.06 11.51
C ASP A 31 -15.35 -6.83 10.40
N TRP A 32 -15.53 -8.13 10.63
CA TRP A 32 -16.16 -9.07 9.69
C TRP A 32 -17.70 -9.13 9.78
N GLU A 33 -18.33 -8.23 10.54
CA GLU A 33 -19.77 -8.28 10.80
C GLU A 33 -20.62 -7.95 9.57
N MET A 34 -20.06 -7.23 8.60
CA MET A 34 -20.71 -6.91 7.32
C MET A 34 -20.27 -7.83 6.17
N CYS A 35 -19.51 -8.90 6.45
CA CYS A 35 -19.10 -9.83 5.42
C CYS A 35 -20.29 -10.59 4.84
N GLY A 36 -20.28 -10.76 3.51
CA GLY A 36 -21.34 -11.41 2.76
C GLY A 36 -20.87 -11.73 1.35
N TYR A 37 -21.71 -12.44 0.61
CA TYR A 37 -21.47 -12.65 -0.81
C TYR A 37 -21.79 -11.37 -1.57
N TYR A 38 -20.75 -10.59 -1.85
CA TYR A 38 -20.81 -9.44 -2.73
C TYR A 38 -20.15 -9.76 -4.08
N PRO A 39 -20.50 -9.04 -5.16
CA PRO A 39 -19.79 -9.14 -6.43
C PRO A 39 -18.28 -8.85 -6.28
N GLU A 40 -17.46 -9.42 -7.18
CA GLU A 40 -15.99 -9.30 -7.14
C GLU A 40 -15.48 -7.86 -7.13
N TYR A 41 -16.21 -6.92 -7.74
CA TYR A 41 -15.82 -5.51 -7.78
C TYR A 41 -16.05 -4.76 -6.45
N TRP A 42 -16.76 -5.37 -5.48
CA TRP A 42 -17.20 -4.69 -4.26
C TRP A 42 -16.02 -4.21 -3.41
N GLU A 43 -14.99 -5.05 -3.25
CA GLU A 43 -13.79 -4.68 -2.49
C GLU A 43 -13.05 -3.50 -3.13
N TYR A 44 -12.95 -3.48 -4.46
CA TYR A 44 -12.33 -2.39 -5.21
C TYR A 44 -13.08 -1.06 -5.02
N VAL A 45 -14.40 -1.06 -5.16
CA VAL A 45 -15.22 0.14 -5.00
C VAL A 45 -15.14 0.64 -3.55
N LYS A 46 -15.35 -0.23 -2.56
CA LYS A 46 -15.32 0.17 -1.13
C LYS A 46 -13.94 0.70 -0.72
N ALA A 47 -12.87 0.10 -1.21
CA ALA A 47 -11.52 0.58 -0.98
C ALA A 47 -11.34 2.02 -1.47
N LEU A 48 -11.77 2.35 -2.69
CA LEU A 48 -11.60 3.70 -3.25
C LEU A 48 -12.50 4.76 -2.58
N HIS A 49 -13.66 4.37 -2.06
CA HIS A 49 -14.56 5.27 -1.32
C HIS A 49 -14.12 5.56 0.12
N THR A 50 -13.16 4.79 0.67
CA THR A 50 -12.74 4.93 2.07
C THR A 50 -12.03 6.25 2.35
N VAL A 51 -11.48 6.89 1.31
CA VAL A 51 -10.58 8.04 1.42
C VAL A 51 -11.10 9.18 0.56
N GLY A 52 -11.50 10.28 1.20
CA GLY A 52 -12.02 11.48 0.52
C GLY A 52 -10.95 12.55 0.30
N PRO A 53 -11.17 13.50 -0.61
CA PRO A 53 -10.24 14.61 -0.86
C PRO A 53 -9.92 15.39 0.41
N GLY A 54 -8.63 15.68 0.65
CA GLY A 54 -8.20 16.56 1.75
C GLY A 54 -8.01 15.87 3.10
N ASN A 55 -8.08 14.54 3.18
CA ASN A 55 -7.77 13.80 4.39
C ASN A 55 -6.28 13.42 4.54
N GLY A 56 -5.42 13.86 3.60
CA GLY A 56 -3.97 13.63 3.63
C GLY A 56 -3.54 12.25 3.13
N PHE A 57 -4.44 11.46 2.55
CA PHE A 57 -4.19 10.11 2.03
C PHE A 57 -4.47 10.02 0.53
N ASP A 58 -4.13 11.06 -0.24
CA ASP A 58 -4.44 11.13 -1.68
C ASP A 58 -3.75 10.01 -2.52
N ASP A 59 -2.77 9.31 -1.95
CA ASP A 59 -2.03 8.19 -2.52
C ASP A 59 -2.48 6.81 -2.00
N TRP A 60 -3.53 6.75 -1.17
CA TRP A 60 -4.06 5.50 -0.58
C TRP A 60 -4.21 4.36 -1.60
N TRP A 61 -4.73 4.66 -2.78
CA TRP A 61 -4.97 3.69 -3.85
C TRP A 61 -3.69 2.96 -4.29
N ALA A 62 -2.51 3.54 -4.08
CA ALA A 62 -1.22 2.93 -4.43
C ALA A 62 -0.83 1.79 -3.47
N TYR A 63 -1.46 1.70 -2.30
CA TYR A 63 -1.22 0.67 -1.30
C TYR A 63 -2.17 -0.54 -1.43
N LEU A 64 -3.09 -0.49 -2.39
CA LEU A 64 -4.03 -1.57 -2.63
C LEU A 64 -3.33 -2.80 -3.23
N PRO A 65 -3.58 -4.01 -2.71
CA PRO A 65 -2.98 -5.22 -3.25
C PRO A 65 -3.60 -5.54 -4.61
N ALA A 66 -2.79 -6.04 -5.54
CA ALA A 66 -3.24 -6.41 -6.88
C ALA A 66 -4.38 -7.45 -6.90
N SER A 67 -4.59 -8.18 -5.80
CA SER A 67 -5.61 -9.22 -5.65
C SER A 67 -7.05 -8.69 -5.65
N ILE A 68 -7.30 -7.40 -5.34
CA ILE A 68 -8.66 -6.83 -5.37
C ILE A 68 -9.18 -6.57 -6.79
N GLY A 69 -8.29 -6.66 -7.79
CA GLY A 69 -8.62 -6.37 -9.19
C GLY A 69 -8.77 -4.88 -9.49
N VAL A 70 -9.16 -4.57 -10.72
CA VAL A 70 -9.34 -3.19 -11.22
C VAL A 70 -10.65 -3.12 -12.00
N TRP A 71 -11.62 -2.35 -11.50
CA TRP A 71 -13.01 -2.32 -11.99
C TRP A 71 -13.49 -0.88 -12.25
N PRO A 72 -12.90 -0.17 -13.24
CA PRO A 72 -13.12 1.26 -13.43
C PRO A 72 -14.55 1.60 -13.89
N LYS A 73 -15.21 0.69 -14.61
CA LYS A 73 -16.59 0.88 -15.05
C LYS A 73 -17.55 0.82 -13.86
N GLU A 74 -17.40 -0.19 -13.03
CA GLU A 74 -18.22 -0.43 -11.84
C GLU A 74 -18.03 0.72 -10.83
N TYR A 75 -16.78 1.16 -10.65
CA TYR A 75 -16.48 2.34 -9.83
C TYR A 75 -17.10 3.63 -10.38
N SER A 76 -17.09 3.82 -11.70
CA SER A 76 -17.74 4.99 -12.32
C SER A 76 -19.26 4.96 -12.11
N VAL A 77 -19.88 3.78 -12.22
CA VAL A 77 -21.32 3.60 -11.92
C VAL A 77 -21.60 3.88 -10.44
N ASP A 78 -20.76 3.39 -9.53
CA ASP A 78 -20.92 3.63 -8.09
C ASP A 78 -20.80 5.13 -7.76
N MET A 79 -19.81 5.82 -8.32
CA MET A 79 -19.67 7.28 -8.22
C MET A 79 -20.88 8.04 -8.73
N LEU A 80 -21.50 7.59 -9.83
CA LEU A 80 -22.70 8.21 -10.38
C LEU A 80 -23.94 7.98 -9.51
N VAL A 81 -24.02 6.83 -8.84
CA VAL A 81 -25.17 6.45 -7.99
C VAL A 81 -25.03 7.02 -6.58
N SER A 82 -23.80 7.14 -6.06
CA SER A 82 -23.51 7.52 -4.67
C SER A 82 -24.19 8.81 -4.17
N PRO A 83 -24.40 9.88 -4.99
CA PRO A 83 -25.10 11.08 -4.54
C PRO A 83 -26.63 10.90 -4.43
N TRP A 84 -27.20 9.88 -5.07
CA TRP A 84 -28.65 9.71 -5.23
C TRP A 84 -29.25 8.68 -4.27
N VAL A 85 -28.41 7.96 -3.53
CA VAL A 85 -28.81 6.93 -2.55
C VAL A 85 -28.56 7.41 -1.11
N GLY A 86 -28.36 8.71 -0.92
CA GLY A 86 -28.22 9.37 0.39
C GLY A 86 -29.55 9.73 1.03
#